data_AF-A0A370BJP8-F1
#
_entry.id   AF-A0A370BJP8-F1
#
_cell.length_a   1.000
_cell.length_b   1.000
_cell.length_c   1.000
_cell.angle_alpha   90.00
_cell.angle_beta   90.00
_cell.angle_gamma   90.00
#
_symmetry.space_group_name_H-M   'P 1'
#
loop_
_entity.id
_entity.type
_entity.pdbx_description
1 polymer ?
#
loop_
_entity_poly.entity_id
_entity_poly.type
_entity_poly.pdbx_seq_one_letter_code
_entity_poly.pdbx_strand_id
1 'polypeptide(L)'
;MSSDDKQSGEPAGGGPEQLALIRESVRKAKVPRAKPKTWRGAALAGELPVARVVVNKGVLHLDQFFDYAVPEELDEAAQPGVRVRVRFGAGAHRVRGG
;
A
#
# COMPACT_ATOMS: atom_id res chain seq x y z
N MET A 1 -30.56 -10.82 -53.53
CA MET A 1 -30.81 -9.85 -52.44
C MET A 1 -29.59 -9.93 -51.54
N SER A 2 -28.63 -8.99 -51.59
CA SER A 2 -28.61 -7.68 -50.87
C SER A 2 -28.99 -7.86 -49.40
N SER A 3 -28.26 -7.40 -48.38
CA SER A 3 -27.09 -6.52 -48.23
C SER A 3 -26.38 -6.97 -46.93
N ASP A 4 -25.06 -6.91 -46.82
CA ASP A 4 -24.31 -5.75 -46.29
C ASP A 4 -24.89 -5.19 -44.99
N ASP A 5 -24.25 -5.55 -43.87
CA ASP A 5 -24.20 -4.68 -42.69
C ASP A 5 -22.84 -4.86 -42.02
N LYS A 6 -21.81 -4.28 -42.66
CA LYS A 6 -20.71 -3.70 -41.91
C LYS A 6 -21.31 -2.60 -41.03
N GLN A 7 -20.91 -2.54 -39.76
CA GLN A 7 -20.04 -1.46 -39.27
C GLN A 7 -20.07 -1.33 -37.73
N SER A 8 -18.86 -1.44 -37.18
CA SER A 8 -18.31 -0.74 -36.01
C SER A 8 -19.15 -0.64 -34.73
N GLY A 9 -18.65 -1.33 -33.72
CA GLY A 9 -18.92 -1.01 -32.32
C GLY A 9 -17.72 -1.38 -31.45
N GLU A 10 -16.50 -0.99 -31.84
CA GLU A 10 -15.39 -0.94 -30.89
C GLU A 10 -15.78 0.07 -29.80
N PRO A 11 -15.88 -0.33 -28.53
CA PRO A 11 -15.97 0.64 -27.46
C PRO A 11 -14.62 1.35 -27.40
N ALA A 12 -14.63 2.59 -27.87
CA ALA A 12 -13.54 3.53 -27.70
C ALA A 12 -13.16 3.63 -26.21
N GLY A 13 -11.89 3.36 -25.93
CA GLY A 13 -11.22 3.77 -24.69
C GLY A 13 -10.84 2.62 -23.75
N GLY A 14 -9.61 2.11 -23.89
CA GLY A 14 -8.91 1.45 -22.79
C GLY A 14 -8.60 -0.05 -22.92
N GLY A 15 -8.45 -0.57 -24.13
CA GLY A 15 -7.96 -1.94 -24.34
C GLY A 15 -6.51 -2.15 -23.83
N PRO A 16 -6.06 -3.41 -23.64
CA PRO A 16 -4.73 -3.76 -23.11
C PRO A 16 -3.55 -3.16 -23.90
N GLU A 17 -3.80 -2.74 -25.14
CA GLU A 17 -2.82 -2.12 -26.04
C GLU A 17 -2.37 -0.74 -25.55
N GLN A 18 -3.27 0.06 -24.98
CA GLN A 18 -2.91 1.34 -24.38
C GLN A 18 -1.99 1.14 -23.17
N LEU A 19 -2.21 0.07 -22.39
CA LEU A 19 -1.33 -0.30 -21.28
C LEU A 19 0.06 -0.75 -21.78
N ALA A 20 0.13 -1.40 -22.94
CA ALA A 20 1.40 -1.78 -23.57
C ALA A 20 2.22 -0.55 -23.98
N LEU A 21 1.58 0.44 -24.62
CA LEU A 21 2.22 1.71 -25.00
C LEU A 21 2.72 2.50 -23.77
N ILE A 22 1.94 2.51 -22.67
CA ILE A 22 2.36 3.15 -21.42
C ILE A 22 3.58 2.43 -20.82
N ARG A 23 3.58 1.09 -20.80
CA ARG A 23 4.71 0.30 -20.27
C ARG A 23 6.00 0.50 -21.09
N GLU A 24 5.90 0.60 -22.41
CA GLU A 24 7.04 0.88 -23.28
C GLU A 24 7.60 2.28 -23.03
N SER A 25 6.72 3.28 -22.95
CA SER A 25 7.09 4.68 -22.64
C SER A 25 7.83 4.78 -21.31
N VAL A 26 7.32 4.13 -20.26
CA VAL A 26 7.95 4.10 -18.92
C VAL A 26 9.31 3.39 -18.97
N ARG A 27 9.45 2.28 -19.72
CA ARG A 27 10.72 1.56 -19.86
C ARG A 27 11.78 2.39 -20.57
N LYS A 28 11.39 3.13 -21.62
CA LYS A 28 12.28 4.02 -22.38
C LYS A 28 12.75 5.22 -21.55
N ALA A 29 11.89 5.76 -20.70
CA ALA A 29 12.19 6.91 -19.85
C ALA A 29 13.27 6.63 -18.77
N LYS A 30 13.55 5.35 -18.45
CA LYS A 30 14.58 4.92 -17.46
C LYS A 30 14.59 5.73 -16.16
N VAL A 31 13.42 6.21 -15.73
CA VAL A 31 13.29 7.02 -14.53
C VAL A 31 13.59 6.13 -13.31
N PRO A 32 14.45 6.54 -12.37
CA PRO A 32 14.71 5.75 -11.18
C PRO A 32 13.41 5.53 -10.42
N ARG A 33 13.04 4.25 -10.22
CA ARG A 33 11.86 3.90 -9.42
C ARG A 33 12.11 4.36 -7.99
N ALA A 34 11.12 5.00 -7.39
CA ALA A 34 11.15 5.32 -5.97
C ALA A 34 11.41 4.02 -5.19
N LYS A 35 12.48 4.01 -4.38
CA LYS A 35 12.77 2.87 -3.51
C LYS A 35 11.60 2.71 -2.54
N PRO A 36 11.01 1.51 -2.40
CA PRO A 36 9.96 1.31 -1.41
C PRO A 36 10.53 1.62 -0.03
N LYS A 37 9.92 2.56 0.70
CA LYS A 37 10.33 2.88 2.07
C LYS A 37 10.02 1.67 2.95
N THR A 38 11.05 0.87 3.25
CA THR A 38 10.93 -0.30 4.13
C THR A 38 11.34 0.11 5.54
N TRP A 39 10.40 0.08 6.48
CA TRP A 39 10.65 0.38 7.89
C TRP A 39 11.39 -0.74 8.66
N ARG A 40 11.90 -1.77 7.96
CA ARG A 40 12.68 -2.83 8.60
C ARG A 40 14.06 -2.28 8.97
N GLY A 41 14.39 -2.33 10.25
CA GLY A 41 15.67 -1.85 10.79
C GLY A 41 15.74 -0.34 11.01
N ALA A 42 14.61 0.38 10.93
CA ALA A 42 14.57 1.78 11.33
C ALA A 42 14.80 1.91 12.85
N ALA A 43 15.45 3.00 13.27
CA ALA A 43 15.56 3.35 14.68
C ALA A 43 14.15 3.54 15.26
N LEU A 44 13.94 3.05 16.48
CA LEU A 44 12.66 3.17 17.18
C LEU A 44 12.60 4.48 17.95
N ALA A 45 11.39 4.95 18.21
CA ALA A 45 11.13 6.05 19.13
C ALA A 45 11.74 5.81 20.51
N GLY A 46 12.24 6.87 21.15
CA GLY A 46 12.89 6.79 22.45
C GLY A 46 11.91 6.59 23.61
N GLU A 47 10.76 7.26 23.56
CA GLU A 47 9.77 7.26 24.64
C GLU A 47 8.70 6.17 24.45
N LEU A 48 8.05 6.16 23.27
CA LEU A 48 6.94 5.24 22.96
C LEU A 48 7.25 4.38 21.73
N PRO A 49 8.16 3.39 21.85
CA PRO A 49 8.57 2.55 20.72
C PRO A 49 7.47 1.62 20.19
N VAL A 50 6.34 1.47 20.91
CA VAL A 50 5.25 0.57 20.55
C VAL A 50 3.91 1.31 20.50
N ALA A 51 3.26 1.27 19.33
CA ALA A 51 1.90 1.74 19.13
C ALA A 51 0.90 0.58 19.11
N ARG A 52 -0.17 0.69 19.89
CA ARG A 52 -1.32 -0.22 19.86
C ARG A 52 -2.34 0.25 18.84
N VAL A 53 -2.56 -0.54 17.79
CA VAL A 53 -3.40 -0.17 16.65
C VAL A 53 -4.61 -1.08 16.55
N VAL A 54 -5.80 -0.50 16.44
CA VAL A 54 -7.03 -1.21 16.07
C VAL A 54 -7.07 -1.37 14.56
N VAL A 55 -7.23 -2.60 14.07
CA VAL A 55 -7.27 -2.90 12.64
C VAL A 55 -8.66 -3.36 12.25
N ASN A 56 -9.40 -2.50 11.55
CA ASN A 56 -10.73 -2.85 11.04
C ASN A 56 -10.60 -3.70 9.76
N LYS A 57 -10.52 -5.02 9.92
CA LYS A 57 -10.50 -6.01 8.84
C LYS A 57 -11.54 -7.10 9.09
N GLY A 58 -12.76 -6.86 8.62
CA GLY A 58 -13.88 -7.81 8.70
C GLY A 58 -14.35 -8.10 10.13
N VAL A 59 -15.41 -8.89 10.24
CA VAL A 59 -16.23 -9.07 11.47
C VAL A 59 -15.43 -9.58 12.68
N LEU A 60 -14.32 -10.30 12.47
CA LEU A 60 -13.65 -11.05 13.54
C LEU A 60 -12.58 -10.27 14.34
N HIS A 61 -12.20 -9.05 13.94
CA HIS A 61 -11.05 -8.34 14.55
C HIS A 61 -11.40 -6.99 15.18
N LEU A 62 -12.69 -6.67 15.34
CA LEU A 62 -13.16 -5.32 15.66
C LEU A 62 -12.63 -4.77 17.00
N ASP A 63 -12.31 -5.64 17.97
CA ASP A 63 -11.93 -5.22 19.33
C ASP A 63 -10.51 -5.61 19.73
N GLN A 64 -9.66 -6.03 18.77
CA GLN A 64 -8.28 -6.41 19.07
C GLN A 64 -7.28 -5.31 18.71
N PHE A 65 -6.43 -4.98 19.68
CA PHE A 65 -5.23 -4.17 19.46
C PHE A 65 -4.07 -5.04 18.96
N PHE A 66 -3.32 -4.47 18.01
CA PHE A 66 -2.09 -5.05 17.49
C PHE A 66 -0.92 -4.11 17.78
N ASP A 67 0.18 -4.67 18.29
CA ASP A 67 1.39 -3.91 18.59
C ASP A 67 2.25 -3.70 17.34
N TYR A 68 2.60 -2.45 17.07
CA TYR A 68 3.47 -2.05 15.97
C TYR A 68 4.63 -1.20 16.48
N ALA A 69 5.80 -1.38 15.91
CA ALA A 69 6.97 -0.60 16.25
C ALA A 69 6.86 0.80 15.63
N VAL A 70 7.11 1.84 16.42
CA VAL A 70 7.12 3.25 15.99
C VAL A 70 8.54 3.65 15.61
N PRO A 71 8.80 3.97 14.34
CA PRO A 71 10.09 4.55 13.94
C PRO A 71 10.27 5.94 14.55
N GLU A 72 11.51 6.31 14.87
CA GLU A 72 11.87 7.63 15.40
C GLU A 72 11.36 8.78 14.52
N GLU A 73 11.42 8.61 13.18
CA GLU A 73 10.88 9.57 12.21
C GLU A 73 9.36 9.84 12.35
N LEU A 74 8.62 8.96 13.03
CA LEU A 74 7.17 9.04 13.19
C LEU A 74 6.73 9.22 14.65
N ASP A 75 7.67 9.38 15.59
CA ASP A 75 7.38 9.45 17.02
C ASP A 75 6.39 10.57 17.37
N GLU A 76 6.69 11.80 16.92
CA GLU A 76 5.81 12.96 17.16
C GLU A 76 4.40 12.77 16.57
N ALA A 77 4.30 12.10 15.42
CA ALA A 77 3.06 11.87 14.70
C ALA A 77 2.27 10.65 15.22
N ALA A 78 2.89 9.76 16.01
CA ALA A 78 2.30 8.54 16.52
C ALA A 78 1.37 8.79 17.72
N GLN A 79 0.39 9.67 17.55
CA GLN A 79 -0.57 10.05 18.58
C GLN A 79 -1.82 9.16 18.56
N PRO A 80 -2.48 8.94 19.70
CA PRO A 80 -3.78 8.28 19.75
C PRO A 80 -4.80 8.94 18.83
N GLY A 81 -5.55 8.13 18.07
CA GLY A 81 -6.54 8.61 17.09
C GLY A 81 -6.00 8.88 15.69
N VAL A 82 -4.69 8.84 15.48
CA VAL A 82 -4.09 8.95 14.15
C VAL A 82 -4.30 7.67 13.34
N ARG A 83 -4.74 7.82 12.08
CA ARG A 83 -4.87 6.69 11.15
C ARG A 83 -3.51 6.31 10.58
N VAL A 84 -3.22 5.01 10.58
CA VAL A 84 -1.93 4.48 10.12
C VAL A 84 -2.10 3.46 9.00
N ARG A 85 -1.07 3.33 8.15
CA ARG A 85 -1.00 2.28 7.14
C ARG A 85 0.05 1.24 7.55
N VAL A 86 -0.42 0.05 7.90
CA VAL A 86 0.42 -1.03 8.40
C VAL A 86 0.39 -2.25 7.47
N ARG A 87 1.43 -3.09 7.56
CA ARG A 87 1.39 -4.44 7.01
C ARG A 87 0.69 -5.34 8.00
N PHE A 88 -0.32 -6.06 7.55
CA PHE A 88 -1.13 -6.96 8.38
C PHE A 88 -1.09 -8.36 7.78
N GLY A 89 -0.97 -9.39 8.62
CA GLY A 89 -0.92 -10.80 8.20
C GLY A 89 0.46 -11.33 7.80
N ALA A 90 1.54 -10.57 8.00
CA ALA A 90 2.90 -11.00 7.68
C ALA A 90 3.67 -11.43 8.94
N GLY A 91 3.27 -12.56 9.53
CA GLY A 91 3.99 -13.22 10.63
C GLY A 91 3.84 -12.58 12.03
N ALA A 92 3.84 -13.42 13.05
CA ALA A 92 3.76 -13.02 14.46
C ALA A 92 5.13 -12.54 14.96
N HIS A 93 5.55 -11.34 14.54
CA HIS A 93 6.67 -10.67 15.19
C HIS A 93 6.15 -9.80 16.32
N ARG A 94 6.44 -10.20 17.56
CA ARG A 94 6.28 -9.34 18.72
C ARG A 94 7.38 -8.28 18.69
N VAL A 95 7.01 -7.01 18.79
CA VAL A 95 7.97 -5.91 18.96
C VAL A 95 8.67 -6.12 20.30
N ARG A 96 10.01 -6.12 20.32
CA ARG A 96 10.82 -6.26 21.56
C ARG A 96 11.40 -4.89 21.93
N GLY A 97 11.40 -4.56 23.20
CA GLY A 97 12.00 -3.32 23.73
C GLY A 97 11.01 -2.18 23.99
N GLY A 98 9.76 -2.49 24.32
CA GLY A 98 8.83 -1.53 24.93
C GLY A 98 8.73 -1.75 26.44
#